data_AF-A0A209C9G1-F1
#
_entry.id   AF-A0A209C9G1-F1
#
_cell.length_a   1.000
_cell.length_b   1.000
_cell.length_c   1.000
_cell.angle_alpha   90.00
_cell.angle_beta   90.00
_cell.angle_gamma   90.00
#
_symmetry.space_group_name_H-M   'P 1'
#
loop_
_entity.id
_entity.type
_entity.pdbx_description
1 polymer ?
#
loop_
_entity_poly.entity_id
_entity_poly.type
_entity_poly.pdbx_seq_one_letter_code
_entity_poly.pdbx_strand_id
1 'polypeptide(L)'
;MSDTSVRIDGNRLTLPGGATVRFVRTLRLPETGTHPLPPGLGEFPVRRVSDYADSVPEAWRARGGVMLPVYLREAMWLSFAGTREPAALQVGVGKVCAVSGRPWSDRLSRDPQNYVVLPRQPWLDGINSGAGTVRQFVAVPLGMGATVEGQVTGEEVWGGVQLQAFTLGDAELARWREEERRRTETARRAARSGGALGAPAPMSAPAAPGAAPGYGGAPRARSAPAMGLGVGGSMRQEVYRDERPLTDWAERPAGRVFVHLVTPPEWRRITGEAPPPSPVDRAAYTRAGLPWYDYYDQDAHDLAPTGPLRDVQPVGDWIGDDHEPWQPPAPHQVHPLGDAPGKPVQDGDW
;
A
#
# COMPACT_ATOMS: atom_id res chain seq x y z
N MET A 1 -0.97 27.25 -9.90
CA MET A 1 -0.90 26.81 -8.48
C MET A 1 -1.02 25.30 -8.51
N SER A 2 0.08 24.58 -8.25
CA SER A 2 0.01 23.13 -8.09
C SER A 2 -0.82 22.80 -6.85
N ASP A 3 -1.81 21.92 -7.01
CA ASP A 3 -2.58 21.38 -5.90
C ASP A 3 -1.61 20.62 -4.99
N THR A 4 -1.33 21.19 -3.82
CA THR A 4 -0.43 20.62 -2.80
C THR A 4 -1.15 19.62 -1.89
N SER A 5 -2.44 19.40 -2.11
CA SER A 5 -3.24 18.49 -1.30
C SER A 5 -3.29 17.08 -1.88
N VAL A 6 -3.36 16.08 -1.01
CA VAL A 6 -3.62 14.70 -1.45
C VAL A 6 -5.06 14.62 -1.96
N ARG A 7 -5.21 14.09 -3.18
CA ARG A 7 -6.51 13.85 -3.80
C ARG A 7 -7.00 12.44 -3.46
N ILE A 8 -8.31 12.30 -3.31
CA ILE A 8 -8.97 11.04 -3.02
C ILE A 8 -10.02 10.83 -4.12
N ASP A 9 -9.95 9.71 -4.83
CA ASP A 9 -10.91 9.30 -5.86
C ASP A 9 -11.38 7.88 -5.53
N GLY A 10 -12.61 7.75 -5.03
CA GLY A 10 -13.05 6.52 -4.36
C GLY A 10 -12.17 6.19 -3.17
N ASN A 11 -11.45 5.06 -3.24
CA ASN A 11 -10.49 4.64 -2.21
C ASN A 11 -9.02 4.87 -2.62
N ARG A 12 -8.79 5.50 -3.78
CA ARG A 12 -7.46 5.79 -4.32
C ARG A 12 -6.93 7.11 -3.78
N LEU A 13 -5.71 7.07 -3.24
CA LEU A 13 -4.95 8.26 -2.90
C LEU A 13 -4.04 8.65 -4.07
N THR A 14 -4.05 9.92 -4.45
CA THR A 14 -3.04 10.49 -5.35
C THR A 14 -2.32 11.61 -4.62
N LEU A 15 -1.05 11.38 -4.30
CA LEU A 15 -0.19 12.38 -3.69
C LEU A 15 0.20 13.45 -4.74
N PRO A 16 0.47 14.68 -4.31
CA PRO A 16 1.14 15.66 -5.16
C PRO A 16 2.41 15.04 -5.79
N GLY A 17 2.60 15.27 -7.09
CA GLY A 17 3.62 14.56 -7.88
C GLY A 17 3.11 13.29 -8.59
N GLY A 18 1.86 12.88 -8.35
CA GLY A 18 1.18 11.85 -9.16
C GLY A 18 1.34 10.41 -8.67
N ALA A 19 2.11 10.18 -7.60
CA ALA A 19 2.19 8.87 -6.95
C ALA A 19 0.80 8.45 -6.44
N THR A 20 0.38 7.26 -6.86
CA THR A 20 -0.93 6.70 -6.54
C THR A 20 -0.78 5.55 -5.56
N VAL A 21 -1.64 5.48 -4.54
CA VAL A 21 -1.65 4.40 -3.55
C VAL A 21 -3.08 3.94 -3.28
N ARG A 22 -3.30 2.63 -3.26
CA ARG A 22 -4.51 1.99 -2.74
C ARG A 22 -4.13 0.96 -1.69
N PHE A 23 -4.97 0.83 -0.66
CA PHE A 23 -4.81 -0.18 0.39
C PHE A 23 -5.69 -1.36 0.04
N VAL A 24 -5.08 -2.52 -0.14
CA VAL A 24 -5.78 -3.72 -0.60
C VAL A 24 -5.81 -4.75 0.52
N ARG A 25 -6.98 -5.33 0.76
CA ARG A 25 -7.21 -6.39 1.73
C ARG A 25 -6.64 -7.69 1.18
N THR A 26 -6.05 -8.51 2.05
CA THR A 26 -5.56 -9.82 1.64
C THR A 26 -5.61 -10.84 2.78
N LEU A 27 -5.32 -12.10 2.44
CA LEU A 27 -5.24 -13.18 3.42
C LEU A 27 -3.97 -13.02 4.28
N ARG A 28 -4.13 -13.15 5.60
CA ARG A 28 -2.98 -13.20 6.53
C ARG A 28 -2.23 -14.51 6.38
N LEU A 29 -0.94 -14.41 6.06
CA LEU A 29 -0.06 -15.56 5.90
C LEU A 29 0.38 -16.14 7.25
N PRO A 30 0.62 -17.46 7.33
CA PRO A 30 1.28 -18.08 8.48
C PRO A 30 2.67 -17.49 8.72
N GLU A 31 3.11 -17.50 9.98
CA GLU A 31 4.35 -16.83 10.38
C GLU A 31 5.60 -17.67 10.10
N THR A 32 5.42 -18.97 9.87
CA THR A 32 6.49 -19.91 9.55
C THR A 32 6.54 -20.25 8.07
N GLY A 33 7.74 -20.06 7.48
CA GLY A 33 8.01 -20.37 6.08
C GLY A 33 7.89 -19.15 5.17
N THR A 34 8.11 -19.38 3.87
CA THR A 34 7.92 -18.39 2.81
C THR A 34 6.78 -18.86 1.91
N HIS A 35 5.79 -18.01 1.69
CA HIS A 35 4.57 -18.34 0.98
C HIS A 35 4.47 -17.62 -0.37
N PRO A 36 3.69 -18.16 -1.34
CA PRO A 36 3.30 -17.41 -2.52
C PRO A 36 2.40 -16.21 -2.14
N LEU A 37 2.30 -15.24 -3.04
CA LEU A 37 1.51 -14.03 -2.87
C LEU A 37 0.01 -14.37 -2.89
N PRO A 38 -0.76 -13.96 -1.88
CA PRO A 38 -2.22 -14.01 -1.95
C PRO A 38 -2.78 -12.89 -2.83
N PRO A 39 -3.99 -13.05 -3.40
CA PRO A 39 -4.62 -12.06 -4.25
C PRO A 39 -5.09 -10.84 -3.47
N GLY A 40 -5.49 -9.81 -4.22
CA GLY A 40 -6.31 -8.73 -3.68
C GLY A 40 -7.74 -9.20 -3.39
N LEU A 41 -8.25 -8.95 -2.19
CA LEU A 41 -9.60 -9.30 -1.75
C LEU A 41 -10.48 -8.06 -1.53
N GLY A 42 -10.27 -7.06 -2.37
CA GLY A 42 -10.94 -5.76 -2.34
C GLY A 42 -10.14 -4.66 -1.66
N GLU A 43 -10.56 -3.41 -1.88
CA GLU A 43 -9.89 -2.23 -1.34
C GLU A 43 -10.44 -1.86 0.04
N PHE A 44 -9.59 -1.37 0.94
CA PHE A 44 -10.06 -0.71 2.16
C PHE A 44 -10.74 0.63 1.81
N PRO A 45 -11.87 0.97 2.45
CA PRO A 45 -12.46 2.28 2.27
C PRO A 45 -11.56 3.35 2.90
N VAL A 46 -11.34 4.45 2.18
CA VAL A 46 -10.48 5.56 2.64
C VAL A 46 -11.30 6.84 2.74
N ARG A 47 -11.17 7.55 3.85
CA ARG A 47 -11.87 8.82 4.09
C ARG A 47 -10.90 9.89 4.56
N ARG A 48 -11.14 11.14 4.15
CA ARG A 48 -10.36 12.29 4.63
C ARG A 48 -10.74 12.60 6.07
N VAL A 49 -9.76 12.85 6.93
CA VAL A 49 -10.03 13.21 8.33
C VAL A 49 -10.84 14.51 8.44
N SER A 50 -10.58 15.48 7.56
CA SER A 50 -11.27 16.78 7.60
C SER A 50 -12.76 16.70 7.30
N ASP A 51 -13.22 15.65 6.62
CA ASP A 51 -14.64 15.47 6.28
C ASP A 51 -15.45 15.03 7.52
N TYR A 52 -14.75 14.63 8.59
CA TYR A 52 -15.33 14.13 9.86
C TYR A 52 -14.76 14.89 11.06
N ALA A 53 -14.45 16.18 10.90
CA ALA A 53 -13.79 17.00 11.92
C ALA A 53 -14.53 16.98 13.28
N ASP A 54 -15.85 16.86 13.29
CA ASP A 54 -16.63 16.86 14.54
C ASP A 54 -16.60 15.53 15.30
N SER A 55 -16.22 14.42 14.66
CA SER A 55 -16.29 13.07 15.23
C SER A 55 -14.92 12.39 15.40
N VAL A 56 -13.90 12.83 14.66
CA VAL A 56 -12.52 12.36 14.81
C VAL A 56 -11.85 12.87 16.10
N PRO A 57 -10.87 12.14 16.66
CA PRO A 57 -10.05 12.63 17.76
C PRO A 57 -9.36 13.97 17.44
N GLU A 58 -9.22 14.84 18.45
CA GLU A 58 -8.61 16.17 18.29
C GLU A 58 -7.19 16.10 17.71
N ALA A 59 -6.38 15.13 18.17
CA ALA A 59 -5.03 14.89 17.66
C ALA A 59 -5.03 14.58 16.15
N TRP A 60 -6.08 13.92 15.64
CA TRP A 60 -6.20 13.61 14.21
C TRP A 60 -6.61 14.84 13.42
N ARG A 61 -7.52 15.67 13.94
CA ARG A 61 -7.83 16.97 13.31
C ARG A 61 -6.59 17.83 13.15
N ALA A 62 -5.79 17.95 14.21
CA ALA A 62 -4.57 18.76 14.19
C ALA A 62 -3.52 18.22 13.20
N ARG A 63 -3.43 16.89 13.07
CA ARG A 63 -2.50 16.22 12.13
C ARG A 63 -3.00 16.20 10.69
N GLY A 64 -4.30 16.08 10.49
CA GLY A 64 -4.94 15.81 9.21
C GLY A 64 -4.67 14.38 8.70
N GLY A 65 -4.73 14.24 7.38
CA GLY A 65 -4.52 12.96 6.68
C GLY A 65 -5.82 12.26 6.30
N VAL A 66 -5.73 10.95 6.16
CA VAL A 66 -6.83 10.06 5.81
C VAL A 66 -6.92 8.93 6.82
N MET A 67 -8.03 8.22 6.83
CA MET A 67 -8.27 7.09 7.72
C MET A 67 -8.90 5.93 6.96
N LEU A 68 -8.65 4.72 7.42
CA LEU A 68 -9.28 3.49 6.91
C LEU A 68 -9.62 2.53 8.07
N PRO A 69 -10.68 1.73 7.96
CA PRO A 69 -11.02 0.73 8.95
C PRO A 69 -10.16 -0.51 8.77
N VAL A 70 -9.65 -1.09 9.86
CA VAL A 70 -8.90 -2.34 9.81
C VAL A 70 -9.16 -3.15 11.09
N TYR A 71 -9.41 -4.45 10.93
CA TYR A 71 -9.58 -5.36 12.05
C TYR A 71 -8.23 -5.77 12.66
N LEU A 72 -8.24 -6.16 13.93
CA LEU A 72 -7.12 -6.86 14.55
C LEU A 72 -6.77 -8.11 13.70
N ARG A 73 -5.47 -8.34 13.46
CA ARG A 73 -4.91 -9.43 12.64
C ARG A 73 -5.21 -9.34 11.14
N GLU A 74 -5.84 -8.27 10.66
CA GLU A 74 -6.11 -8.13 9.24
C GLU A 74 -4.84 -7.74 8.48
N ALA A 75 -4.58 -8.43 7.37
CA ALA A 75 -3.45 -8.18 6.49
C ALA A 75 -3.83 -7.23 5.35
N MET A 76 -2.84 -6.46 4.90
CA MET A 76 -3.00 -5.55 3.78
C MET A 76 -1.73 -5.44 2.94
N TRP A 77 -1.88 -4.93 1.73
CA TRP A 77 -0.77 -4.53 0.88
C TRP A 77 -1.08 -3.22 0.15
N LEU A 78 -0.06 -2.57 -0.40
CA LEU A 78 -0.16 -1.28 -1.06
C LEU A 78 -0.03 -1.44 -2.57
N SER A 79 -1.07 -1.08 -3.33
CA SER A 79 -1.02 -1.01 -4.79
C SER A 79 -0.56 0.37 -5.24
N PHE A 80 0.43 0.42 -6.13
CA PHE A 80 0.92 1.66 -6.74
C PHE A 80 0.41 1.88 -8.17
N ALA A 81 -0.48 1.00 -8.63
CA ALA A 81 -1.12 1.08 -9.93
C ALA A 81 -1.83 2.43 -10.12
N GLY A 82 -1.65 3.01 -11.31
CA GLY A 82 -2.14 4.34 -11.65
C GLY A 82 -1.08 5.45 -11.54
N THR A 83 0.09 5.18 -10.95
CA THR A 83 1.24 6.08 -11.04
C THR A 83 1.78 6.07 -12.47
N ARG A 84 1.84 7.24 -13.12
CA ARG A 84 2.25 7.36 -14.53
C ARG A 84 3.63 7.96 -14.72
N GLU A 85 3.98 8.93 -13.88
CA GLU A 85 5.30 9.58 -13.92
C GLU A 85 6.20 9.00 -12.82
N PRO A 86 7.53 9.05 -12.98
CA PRO A 86 8.43 8.50 -11.99
C PRO A 86 8.31 9.22 -10.65
N ALA A 87 8.25 8.43 -9.58
CA ALA A 87 8.20 8.95 -8.21
C ALA A 87 8.97 8.03 -7.27
N ALA A 88 9.71 8.61 -6.34
CA ALA A 88 10.24 7.90 -5.18
C ALA A 88 9.22 8.02 -4.04
N LEU A 89 8.62 6.90 -3.64
CA LEU A 89 7.62 6.85 -2.57
C LEU A 89 8.23 6.25 -1.31
N GLN A 90 8.30 7.04 -0.24
CA GLN A 90 8.61 6.53 1.09
C GLN A 90 7.35 5.97 1.73
N VAL A 91 7.47 4.77 2.28
CA VAL A 91 6.43 4.09 3.06
C VAL A 91 6.94 3.88 4.48
N GLY A 92 6.18 4.36 5.45
CA GLY A 92 6.50 4.27 6.87
C GLY A 92 5.38 3.60 7.62
N VAL A 93 5.75 2.80 8.63
CA VAL A 93 4.82 2.14 9.54
C VAL A 93 5.20 2.55 10.96
N GLY A 94 4.35 3.36 11.58
CA GLY A 94 4.68 4.00 12.86
C GLY A 94 6.03 4.73 12.86
N LYS A 95 6.29 5.54 11.84
CA LYS A 95 7.54 6.31 11.68
C LYS A 95 8.81 5.46 11.57
N VAL A 96 8.70 4.17 11.27
CA VAL A 96 9.81 3.33 10.81
C VAL A 96 9.66 3.12 9.30
N CYS A 97 10.71 3.36 8.53
CA CYS A 97 10.68 3.14 7.09
C CYS A 97 10.53 1.63 6.78
N ALA A 98 9.49 1.25 6.04
CA ALA A 98 9.21 -0.14 5.69
C ALA A 98 10.26 -0.74 4.73
N VAL A 99 11.07 0.09 4.08
CA VAL A 99 12.14 -0.36 3.16
C VAL A 99 13.48 -0.49 3.88
N SER A 100 13.83 0.50 4.71
CA SER A 100 15.18 0.59 5.30
C SER A 100 15.27 0.22 6.78
N GLY A 101 14.13 0.19 7.49
CA GLY A 101 14.06 0.07 8.94
C GLY A 101 14.60 1.26 9.73
N ARG A 102 15.05 2.32 9.05
CA ARG A 102 15.52 3.53 9.72
C ARG A 102 14.34 4.37 10.21
N PRO A 103 14.56 5.22 11.23
CA PRO A 103 13.58 6.24 11.63
C PRO A 103 13.15 7.08 10.43
N TRP A 104 11.88 7.50 10.44
CA TRP A 104 11.29 8.31 9.40
C TRP A 104 12.10 9.58 9.16
N SER A 105 12.39 9.86 7.89
CA SER A 105 13.13 11.03 7.44
C SER A 105 12.28 11.82 6.44
N ASP A 106 12.51 13.13 6.37
CA ASP A 106 11.93 14.00 5.34
C ASP A 106 12.81 14.06 4.06
N ARG A 107 13.82 13.19 3.95
CA ARG A 107 14.76 13.08 2.84
C ARG A 107 14.86 11.64 2.33
N LEU A 108 15.17 11.53 1.04
CA LEU A 108 15.54 10.26 0.43
C LEU A 108 16.98 9.88 0.82
N SER A 109 17.22 8.59 1.03
CA SER A 109 18.55 7.99 1.15
C SER A 109 18.64 6.80 0.21
N ARG A 110 19.82 6.52 -0.34
CA ARG A 110 20.14 5.31 -1.12
C ARG A 110 20.97 4.30 -0.34
N ASP A 111 21.49 4.66 0.83
CA ASP A 111 22.31 3.78 1.66
C ASP A 111 21.96 3.92 3.16
N PRO A 112 21.13 3.02 3.71
CA PRO A 112 20.25 2.11 2.97
C PRO A 112 19.15 2.89 2.22
N GLN A 113 18.68 2.35 1.08
CA GLN A 113 17.56 2.93 0.33
C GLN A 113 16.29 2.97 1.19
N ASN A 114 15.57 4.10 1.19
CA ASN A 114 14.41 4.30 2.07
C ASN A 114 13.07 4.57 1.33
N TYR A 115 12.97 4.15 0.07
CA TYR A 115 11.80 4.37 -0.79
C TYR A 115 11.64 3.23 -1.81
N VAL A 116 10.44 3.13 -2.39
CA VAL A 116 10.16 2.32 -3.58
C VAL A 116 10.16 3.22 -4.82
N VAL A 117 10.61 2.66 -5.96
CA VAL A 117 10.75 3.39 -7.23
C VAL A 117 9.52 3.15 -8.10
N LEU A 118 8.68 4.16 -8.26
CA LEU A 118 7.46 4.08 -9.07
C LEU A 118 7.71 4.59 -10.50
N PRO A 119 6.97 4.11 -11.51
CA PRO A 119 5.98 3.03 -11.44
C PRO A 119 6.59 1.61 -11.54
N ARG A 120 7.92 1.49 -11.51
CA ARG A 120 8.62 0.20 -11.66
C ARG A 120 8.21 -0.77 -10.57
N GLN A 121 8.17 -0.35 -9.30
CA GLN A 121 7.59 -1.12 -8.20
C GLN A 121 6.05 -1.05 -8.32
N PRO A 122 5.37 -2.16 -8.58
CA PRO A 122 3.91 -2.17 -8.77
C PRO A 122 3.13 -2.21 -7.46
N TRP A 123 3.68 -2.85 -6.42
CA TRP A 123 3.07 -2.98 -5.10
C TRP A 123 4.10 -3.20 -3.98
N LEU A 124 3.63 -3.19 -2.73
CA LEU A 124 4.38 -3.54 -1.52
C LEU A 124 3.49 -4.24 -0.48
N ASP A 125 3.76 -5.52 -0.20
CA ASP A 125 3.00 -6.35 0.75
C ASP A 125 3.42 -6.21 2.21
N GLY A 126 4.61 -5.67 2.47
CA GLY A 126 5.20 -5.76 3.80
C GLY A 126 6.47 -4.94 3.99
N ILE A 127 7.10 -5.15 5.14
CA ILE A 127 8.44 -4.62 5.39
C ILE A 127 9.47 -5.44 4.61
N ASN A 128 10.52 -4.77 4.14
CA ASN A 128 11.64 -5.43 3.48
C ASN A 128 12.42 -6.31 4.47
N SER A 129 12.42 -7.63 4.26
CA SER A 129 13.27 -8.58 5.00
C SER A 129 14.51 -9.00 4.21
N GLY A 130 14.64 -8.51 2.98
CA GLY A 130 15.70 -8.78 2.01
C GLY A 130 15.68 -10.20 1.46
N ALA A 131 16.67 -10.50 0.62
CA ALA A 131 16.80 -11.79 -0.06
C ALA A 131 15.54 -12.17 -0.87
N GLY A 132 14.97 -11.20 -1.57
CA GLY A 132 13.77 -11.34 -2.39
C GLY A 132 12.50 -11.58 -1.59
N THR A 133 12.48 -11.19 -0.31
CA THR A 133 11.32 -11.39 0.57
C THR A 133 10.88 -10.12 1.29
N VAL A 134 9.58 -10.07 1.55
CA VAL A 134 8.97 -9.11 2.46
C VAL A 134 8.16 -9.86 3.53
N ARG A 135 7.92 -9.19 4.67
CA ARG A 135 7.06 -9.71 5.73
C ARG A 135 5.79 -8.90 5.86
N GLN A 136 4.67 -9.59 5.68
CA GLN A 136 3.35 -9.00 5.42
C GLN A 136 2.96 -7.93 6.43
N PHE A 137 2.36 -6.83 5.99
CA PHE A 137 1.74 -5.88 6.91
C PHE A 137 0.52 -6.48 7.59
N VAL A 138 0.53 -6.55 8.92
CA VAL A 138 -0.59 -7.05 9.73
C VAL A 138 -0.97 -6.02 10.79
N ALA A 139 -2.26 -5.70 10.87
CA ALA A 139 -2.76 -4.71 11.82
C ALA A 139 -2.81 -5.24 13.26
N VAL A 140 -2.25 -4.46 14.18
CA VAL A 140 -2.27 -4.73 15.62
C VAL A 140 -2.52 -3.44 16.42
N PRO A 141 -3.16 -3.52 17.60
CA PRO A 141 -3.27 -2.41 18.53
C PRO A 141 -1.92 -1.85 18.95
N LEU A 142 -1.86 -0.53 19.15
CA LEU A 142 -0.75 0.09 19.87
C LEU A 142 -0.80 -0.28 21.37
N GLY A 143 0.35 -0.22 22.03
CA GLY A 143 0.56 -0.48 23.45
C GLY A 143 0.95 -1.92 23.80
N MET A 144 1.09 -2.81 22.82
CA MET A 144 1.49 -4.22 23.03
C MET A 144 2.98 -4.46 22.77
N GLY A 145 3.65 -3.53 22.08
CA GLY A 145 5.02 -3.72 21.59
C GLY A 145 5.11 -4.60 20.34
N ALA A 146 3.98 -4.95 19.73
CA ALA A 146 3.90 -5.86 18.58
C ALA A 146 4.10 -5.14 17.23
N THR A 147 3.93 -3.82 17.17
CA THR A 147 4.11 -3.08 15.92
C THR A 147 5.58 -3.02 15.52
N VAL A 148 5.84 -2.80 14.23
CA VAL A 148 7.21 -2.52 13.75
C VAL A 148 7.82 -1.33 14.48
N GLU A 149 7.03 -0.30 14.77
CA GLU A 149 7.45 0.85 15.57
C GLU A 149 7.92 0.42 16.96
N GLY A 150 7.08 -0.32 17.69
CA GLY A 150 7.38 -0.82 19.03
C GLY A 150 8.66 -1.64 19.08
N GLN A 151 8.81 -2.54 18.13
CA GLN A 151 9.94 -3.46 18.10
C GLN A 151 11.25 -2.79 17.68
N VAL A 152 11.20 -1.81 16.77
CA VAL A 152 12.42 -1.14 16.26
C VAL A 152 12.84 0.03 17.14
N THR A 153 11.88 0.76 17.72
CA THR A 153 12.13 2.01 18.46
C THR A 153 11.98 1.89 19.97
N GLY A 154 11.27 0.86 20.45
CA GLY A 154 10.86 0.74 21.85
C GLY A 154 9.63 1.58 22.23
N GLU A 155 9.05 2.33 21.29
CA GLU A 155 7.88 3.19 21.50
C GLU A 155 6.73 2.79 20.57
N GLU A 156 5.48 3.07 20.94
CA GLU A 156 4.31 2.87 20.06
C GLU A 156 3.40 4.11 20.12
N VAL A 157 3.92 5.21 19.60
CA VAL A 157 3.33 6.56 19.73
C VAL A 157 2.53 6.93 18.49
N TRP A 158 3.00 6.52 17.32
CA TRP A 158 2.50 7.03 16.05
C TRP A 158 1.47 6.09 15.41
N GLY A 159 1.80 4.81 15.31
CA GLY A 159 1.04 3.83 14.54
C GLY A 159 0.82 4.26 13.09
N GLY A 160 -0.25 3.75 12.49
CA GLY A 160 -0.67 4.13 11.15
C GLY A 160 0.38 3.88 10.05
N VAL A 161 0.09 4.44 8.87
CA VAL A 161 1.00 4.44 7.72
C VAL A 161 1.37 5.88 7.36
N GLN A 162 2.62 6.12 7.01
CA GLN A 162 3.10 7.41 6.51
C GLN A 162 3.55 7.24 5.06
N LEU A 163 3.06 8.14 4.20
CA LEU A 163 3.39 8.15 2.79
C LEU A 163 3.96 9.51 2.42
N GLN A 164 5.06 9.51 1.67
CA GLN A 164 5.70 10.73 1.18
C GLN A 164 6.28 10.51 -0.20
N ALA A 165 5.88 11.34 -1.17
CA ALA A 165 6.27 11.21 -2.57
C ALA A 165 7.24 12.31 -2.98
N PHE A 166 8.29 11.92 -3.70
CA PHE A 166 9.26 12.81 -4.33
C PHE A 166 9.18 12.61 -5.84
N THR A 167 9.06 13.70 -6.57
CA THR A 167 9.13 13.69 -8.04
C THR A 167 10.59 13.66 -8.48
N LEU A 168 10.81 13.35 -9.75
CA LEU A 168 12.06 13.76 -10.40
C LEU A 168 12.24 15.29 -10.29
N GLY A 169 13.50 15.73 -10.35
CA GLY A 169 13.85 17.13 -10.60
C GLY A 169 13.28 17.60 -11.95
N ASP A 170 13.05 18.91 -12.10
CA ASP A 170 12.34 19.46 -13.26
C ASP A 170 13.02 19.10 -14.59
N ALA A 171 14.35 19.12 -14.63
CA ALA A 171 15.13 18.79 -15.83
C ALA A 171 15.02 17.30 -16.17
N GLU A 172 15.16 16.42 -15.19
CA GLU A 172 15.04 14.97 -15.31
C GLU A 172 13.63 14.56 -15.71
N LEU A 173 12.61 15.20 -15.13
CA LEU A 173 11.21 14.97 -15.49
C LEU A 173 10.92 15.39 -16.92
N ALA A 174 11.45 16.54 -17.36
CA ALA A 174 11.32 16.99 -18.74
C ALA A 174 11.98 16.02 -19.73
N ARG A 175 13.20 15.56 -19.42
CA ARG A 175 13.92 14.54 -20.21
C ARG A 175 13.13 13.24 -20.29
N TRP A 176 12.64 12.74 -19.16
CA TRP A 176 11.83 11.52 -19.12
C TRP A 176 10.54 11.65 -19.95
N ARG A 177 9.82 12.77 -19.84
CA ARG A 177 8.60 13.02 -20.63
C ARG A 177 8.88 13.08 -22.12
N GLU A 178 10.01 13.65 -22.53
CA GLU A 178 10.43 13.66 -23.94
C GLU A 178 10.74 12.26 -24.46
N GLU A 179 11.47 11.46 -23.69
CA GLU A 179 11.74 10.06 -24.02
C GLU A 179 10.46 9.24 -24.16
N GLU A 180 9.51 9.38 -23.23
CA GLU A 180 8.22 8.69 -23.28
C GLU A 180 7.37 9.11 -24.49
N ARG A 181 7.37 10.40 -24.84
CA ARG A 181 6.74 10.87 -26.08
C ARG A 181 7.36 10.20 -27.30
N ARG A 182 8.68 10.16 -27.38
CA ARG A 182 9.40 9.51 -28.49
C ARG A 182 9.11 8.01 -28.57
N ARG A 183 9.07 7.30 -27.43
CA ARG A 183 8.70 5.87 -27.36
C ARG A 183 7.27 5.65 -27.86
N THR A 184 6.33 6.45 -27.37
CA THR A 184 4.92 6.38 -27.76
C THR A 184 4.72 6.67 -29.23
N GLU A 185 5.40 7.67 -29.80
CA GLU A 185 5.36 7.98 -31.22
C GLU A 185 5.93 6.85 -32.08
N THR A 186 7.04 6.24 -31.64
CA THR A 186 7.65 5.09 -32.33
C THR A 186 6.71 3.89 -32.31
N ALA A 187 6.13 3.57 -31.15
CA ALA A 187 5.15 2.49 -31.01
C ALA A 187 3.90 2.73 -31.86
N ARG A 188 3.37 3.97 -31.90
CA ARG A 188 2.24 4.34 -32.76
C ARG A 188 2.55 4.22 -34.24
N ARG A 189 3.77 4.57 -34.67
CA ARG A 189 4.21 4.39 -36.07
C ARG A 189 4.30 2.92 -36.43
N ALA A 190 4.87 2.08 -35.55
CA ALA A 190 4.94 0.63 -35.74
C ALA A 190 3.55 -0.03 -35.78
N ALA A 191 2.63 0.40 -34.92
CA ALA A 191 1.25 -0.09 -34.92
C ALA A 191 0.46 0.31 -36.19
N ARG A 192 0.76 1.47 -36.79
CA ARG A 192 0.13 1.91 -38.05
C ARG A 192 0.63 1.15 -39.29
N SER A 193 1.77 0.47 -39.22
CA SER A 193 2.29 -0.39 -40.29
C SER A 193 1.77 -1.84 -40.25
N GLY A 194 1.04 -2.24 -39.20
CA GLY A 194 0.35 -3.55 -39.12
C GLY A 194 -1.16 -3.37 -39.22
N GLY A 195 -1.75 -3.73 -40.36
CA GLY A 195 -3.13 -3.35 -40.71
C GLY A 195 -4.28 -4.04 -39.96
N ALA A 196 -5.33 -3.22 -39.74
CA ALA A 196 -6.79 -3.50 -39.60
C ALA A 196 -7.26 -4.34 -38.37
N LEU A 197 -8.41 -4.11 -37.72
CA LEU A 197 -9.75 -3.65 -38.12
C LEU A 197 -10.45 -2.89 -36.96
N GLY A 198 -11.41 -2.03 -37.30
CA GLY A 198 -12.16 -1.20 -36.36
C GLY A 198 -13.33 -1.88 -35.64
N ALA A 199 -13.79 -1.24 -34.56
CA ALA A 199 -15.09 -1.45 -33.94
C ALA A 199 -15.53 -0.17 -33.19
N PRO A 200 -16.85 0.08 -33.02
CA PRO A 200 -17.42 1.42 -32.87
C PRO A 200 -17.48 1.96 -31.44
N ALA A 201 -17.80 3.26 -31.33
CA ALA A 201 -17.90 4.08 -30.12
C ALA A 201 -19.06 3.67 -29.16
N PRO A 202 -18.96 3.99 -27.86
CA PRO A 202 -19.95 3.61 -26.86
C PRO A 202 -21.15 4.58 -26.82
N MET A 203 -22.33 4.03 -26.51
CA MET A 203 -23.56 4.76 -26.18
C MET A 203 -23.77 4.79 -24.67
N SER A 204 -24.18 5.93 -24.15
CA SER A 204 -24.48 6.20 -22.72
C SER A 204 -25.99 6.06 -22.42
N ALA A 205 -26.35 5.69 -21.18
CA ALA A 205 -27.69 5.85 -20.61
C ALA A 205 -27.62 5.89 -19.04
N PRO A 206 -28.62 6.44 -18.32
CA PRO A 206 -28.39 7.38 -17.21
C PRO A 206 -28.62 6.83 -15.79
N ALA A 207 -28.23 7.63 -14.79
CA ALA A 207 -28.50 7.45 -13.36
C ALA A 207 -29.85 8.06 -12.93
N ALA A 208 -30.36 7.65 -11.76
CA ALA A 208 -31.48 8.30 -11.06
C ALA A 208 -31.14 8.55 -9.56
N PRO A 209 -31.71 9.61 -8.91
CA PRO A 209 -31.25 10.15 -7.63
C PRO A 209 -32.23 9.96 -6.45
N GLY A 210 -31.79 10.23 -5.22
CA GLY A 210 -32.69 10.58 -4.10
C GLY A 210 -32.08 10.42 -2.71
N ALA A 211 -32.17 11.47 -1.87
CA ALA A 211 -31.43 11.66 -0.62
C ALA A 211 -32.32 11.76 0.66
N ALA A 212 -31.73 11.34 1.82
CA ALA A 212 -31.76 11.84 3.23
C ALA A 212 -33.10 12.17 3.97
N PRO A 213 -33.12 12.52 5.30
CA PRO A 213 -32.14 12.43 6.43
C PRO A 213 -32.71 11.88 7.77
N GLY A 214 -31.92 11.86 8.87
CA GLY A 214 -32.49 11.78 10.24
C GLY A 214 -31.55 11.56 11.45
N TYR A 215 -31.05 12.68 12.04
CA TYR A 215 -30.69 13.02 13.44
C TYR A 215 -30.12 12.01 14.48
N GLY A 216 -28.90 12.34 14.97
CA GLY A 216 -28.69 12.91 16.32
C GLY A 216 -28.36 12.00 17.51
N GLY A 217 -27.14 12.15 18.06
CA GLY A 217 -26.81 11.74 19.44
C GLY A 217 -25.30 11.69 19.71
N ALA A 218 -24.79 12.58 20.56
CA ALA A 218 -23.38 12.63 20.96
C ALA A 218 -23.08 11.71 22.17
N PRO A 219 -21.88 11.11 22.22
CA PRO A 219 -21.22 10.94 23.50
C PRO A 219 -19.76 11.40 23.50
N ARG A 220 -19.32 11.73 24.72
CA ARG A 220 -18.04 12.31 25.12
C ARG A 220 -16.83 11.49 24.69
N ALA A 221 -15.76 12.22 24.39
CA ALA A 221 -14.45 11.71 24.04
C ALA A 221 -13.86 10.79 25.12
N ARG A 222 -13.53 9.57 24.71
CA ARG A 222 -12.46 8.74 25.27
C ARG A 222 -11.48 8.48 24.13
N SER A 223 -10.18 8.48 24.41
CA SER A 223 -9.16 8.25 23.36
C SER A 223 -9.38 6.88 22.74
N ALA A 224 -9.63 6.85 21.44
CA ALA A 224 -9.79 5.61 20.69
C ALA A 224 -8.48 4.80 20.73
N PRO A 225 -8.55 3.46 20.84
CA PRO A 225 -7.37 2.63 20.68
C PRO A 225 -6.86 2.79 19.24
N ALA A 226 -5.67 3.38 19.10
CA ALA A 226 -5.00 3.52 17.82
C ALA A 226 -4.39 2.17 17.39
N MET A 227 -4.33 1.94 16.08
CA MET A 227 -3.74 0.74 15.48
C MET A 227 -2.45 1.09 14.74
N GLY A 228 -1.54 0.12 14.68
CA GLY A 228 -0.32 0.15 13.88
C GLY A 228 -0.19 -1.10 13.01
N LEU A 229 0.95 -1.21 12.33
CA LEU A 229 1.30 -2.40 11.56
C LEU A 229 2.48 -3.10 12.23
N GLY A 230 2.29 -4.40 12.50
CA GLY A 230 3.37 -5.35 12.76
C GLY A 230 3.66 -6.16 11.50
N VAL A 231 4.32 -7.31 11.67
CA VAL A 231 4.70 -8.21 10.58
C VAL A 231 4.00 -9.56 10.70
N GLY A 232 3.52 -10.09 9.58
CA GLY A 232 2.99 -11.44 9.45
C GLY A 232 3.98 -12.36 8.74
N GLY A 233 3.44 -13.36 8.03
CA GLY A 233 4.21 -14.32 7.25
C GLY A 233 5.12 -13.70 6.19
N SER A 234 6.18 -14.45 5.85
CA SER A 234 7.12 -14.11 4.78
C SER A 234 6.57 -14.52 3.42
N MET A 235 6.79 -13.69 2.40
CA MET A 235 6.45 -13.98 1.01
C MET A 235 7.53 -13.52 0.05
N ARG A 236 7.53 -14.10 -1.15
CA ARG A 236 8.45 -13.72 -2.23
C ARG A 236 7.99 -12.42 -2.87
N GLN A 237 8.75 -11.37 -2.65
CA GLN A 237 8.56 -10.08 -3.28
C GLN A 237 9.87 -9.31 -3.22
N GLU A 238 10.34 -8.84 -4.37
CA GLU A 238 11.52 -7.99 -4.44
C GLU A 238 11.14 -6.52 -4.17
N VAL A 239 12.06 -5.79 -3.53
CA VAL A 239 11.99 -4.34 -3.41
C VAL A 239 13.09 -3.75 -4.26
N TYR A 240 12.71 -3.05 -5.33
CA TYR A 240 13.68 -2.69 -6.36
C TYR A 240 14.66 -1.60 -5.95
N ARG A 241 15.93 -1.87 -6.20
CA ARG A 241 17.01 -0.89 -6.13
C ARG A 241 16.78 0.21 -7.17
N ASP A 242 16.94 1.45 -6.73
CA ASP A 242 16.95 2.58 -7.65
C ASP A 242 18.26 2.62 -8.44
N GLU A 243 18.11 2.67 -9.75
CA GLU A 243 19.22 2.80 -10.71
C GLU A 243 19.57 4.27 -10.98
N ARG A 244 18.69 5.20 -10.62
CA ARG A 244 18.94 6.64 -10.76
C ARG A 244 19.89 7.14 -9.67
N PRO A 245 20.73 8.15 -9.97
CA PRO A 245 21.43 8.88 -8.93
C PRO A 245 20.43 9.65 -8.05
N LEU A 246 20.74 9.79 -6.76
CA LEU A 246 19.84 10.47 -5.81
C LEU A 246 19.54 11.93 -6.21
N THR A 247 20.47 12.57 -6.91
CA THR A 247 20.36 13.94 -7.43
C THR A 247 19.29 14.11 -8.52
N ASP A 248 18.82 13.01 -9.13
CA ASP A 248 17.72 13.07 -10.10
C ASP A 248 16.37 13.32 -9.44
N TRP A 249 16.25 13.08 -8.13
CA TRP A 249 15.03 13.30 -7.37
C TRP A 249 15.01 14.70 -6.75
N ALA A 250 13.81 15.24 -6.56
CA ALA A 250 13.62 16.46 -5.80
C ALA A 250 14.14 16.30 -4.36
N GLU A 251 14.81 17.31 -3.80
CA GLU A 251 15.33 17.27 -2.43
C GLU A 251 14.21 17.26 -1.36
N ARG A 252 13.05 17.83 -1.70
CA ARG A 252 11.88 17.92 -0.82
C ARG A 252 10.73 17.12 -1.42
N PRO A 253 9.87 16.53 -0.58
CA PRO A 253 8.70 15.84 -1.08
C PRO A 253 7.74 16.79 -1.77
N ALA A 254 7.10 16.31 -2.83
CA ALA A 254 5.98 17.00 -3.45
C ALA A 254 4.75 16.98 -2.51
N GLY A 255 4.56 15.90 -1.75
CA GLY A 255 3.49 15.81 -0.77
C GLY A 255 3.66 14.64 0.21
N ARG A 256 2.89 14.69 1.30
CA ARG A 256 2.85 13.66 2.33
C ARG A 256 1.44 13.46 2.84
N VAL A 257 1.13 12.24 3.30
CA VAL A 257 -0.13 11.92 3.97
C VAL A 257 0.10 10.94 5.11
N PHE A 258 -0.59 11.18 6.21
CA PHE A 258 -0.70 10.23 7.31
C PHE A 258 -2.01 9.44 7.14
N VAL A 259 -1.94 8.13 7.29
CA VAL A 259 -3.06 7.20 7.19
C VAL A 259 -3.30 6.63 8.56
N HIS A 260 -4.41 7.03 9.18
CA HIS A 260 -4.84 6.51 10.46
C HIS A 260 -5.51 5.15 10.27
N LEU A 261 -5.07 4.16 11.04
CA LEU A 261 -5.67 2.84 11.09
C LEU A 261 -6.69 2.81 12.22
N VAL A 262 -7.95 2.54 11.87
CA VAL A 262 -9.09 2.73 12.77
C VAL A 262 -9.77 1.38 13.01
N THR A 263 -10.11 1.08 14.25
CA THR A 263 -10.88 -0.14 14.53
C THR A 263 -12.28 -0.06 13.91
N PRO A 264 -12.91 -1.17 13.52
CA PRO A 264 -14.24 -1.16 12.91
C PRO A 264 -15.33 -0.47 13.75
N PRO A 265 -15.39 -0.65 15.10
CA PRO A 265 -16.33 0.11 15.93
C PRO A 265 -16.08 1.61 15.88
N GLU A 266 -14.82 2.03 15.88
CA GLU A 266 -14.42 3.43 15.84
C GLU A 266 -14.71 4.05 14.46
N TRP A 267 -14.50 3.30 13.38
CA TRP A 267 -14.89 3.72 12.04
C TRP A 267 -16.39 4.01 11.94
N ARG A 268 -17.25 3.11 12.45
CA ARG A 268 -18.71 3.34 12.51
C ARG A 268 -19.04 4.57 13.32
N ARG A 269 -18.38 4.76 14.47
CA ARG A 269 -18.59 5.92 15.35
C ARG A 269 -18.24 7.24 14.67
N ILE A 270 -17.12 7.27 13.94
CA ILE A 270 -16.63 8.48 13.26
C ILE A 270 -17.46 8.78 12.02
N THR A 271 -17.68 7.77 11.17
CA THR A 271 -18.20 7.97 9.81
C THR A 271 -19.68 7.69 9.64
N GLY A 272 -20.28 6.89 10.54
CA GLY A 272 -21.61 6.30 10.34
C GLY A 272 -21.64 5.17 9.31
N GLU A 273 -20.55 4.89 8.60
CA GLU A 273 -20.48 3.87 7.56
C GLU A 273 -20.20 2.48 8.12
N ALA A 274 -20.72 1.45 7.47
CA ALA A 274 -20.32 0.08 7.77
C ALA A 274 -18.86 -0.16 7.31
N PRO A 275 -17.97 -0.68 8.17
CA PRO A 275 -16.67 -1.18 7.76
C PRO A 275 -16.85 -2.48 6.97
N PRO A 276 -15.79 -2.98 6.30
CA PRO A 276 -15.77 -4.35 5.78
C PRO A 276 -16.28 -5.34 6.85
N PRO A 277 -16.98 -6.43 6.48
CA PRO A 277 -17.74 -7.23 7.46
C PRO A 277 -16.86 -7.95 8.49
N SER A 278 -15.72 -8.47 8.07
CA SER A 278 -14.78 -9.25 8.88
C SER A 278 -13.39 -9.22 8.27
N PRO A 279 -12.32 -9.61 8.99
CA PRO A 279 -11.07 -10.03 8.36
C PRO A 279 -11.32 -11.11 7.29
N VAL A 280 -10.32 -11.30 6.43
CA VAL A 280 -10.33 -12.42 5.48
C VAL A 280 -10.16 -13.73 6.27
N ASP A 281 -11.09 -14.66 6.05
CA ASP A 281 -11.14 -15.97 6.71
C ASP A 281 -10.33 -17.00 5.90
N ARG A 282 -9.36 -17.65 6.54
CA ARG A 282 -8.44 -18.58 5.88
C ARG A 282 -9.16 -19.82 5.38
N ALA A 283 -10.01 -20.43 6.19
CA ALA A 283 -10.72 -21.64 5.78
C ALA A 283 -11.72 -21.35 4.66
N ALA A 284 -12.38 -20.19 4.64
CA ALA A 284 -13.24 -19.77 3.55
C ALA A 284 -12.43 -19.56 2.26
N TYR A 285 -11.26 -18.92 2.36
CA TYR A 285 -10.35 -18.76 1.25
C TYR A 285 -9.93 -20.11 0.65
N THR A 286 -9.48 -21.05 1.49
CA THR A 286 -9.07 -22.39 1.06
C THR A 286 -10.23 -23.18 0.46
N ARG A 287 -11.41 -23.15 1.09
CA ARG A 287 -12.62 -23.81 0.56
C ARG A 287 -13.07 -23.24 -0.79
N ALA A 288 -12.86 -21.94 -1.01
CA ALA A 288 -13.20 -21.29 -2.26
C ALA A 288 -12.20 -21.58 -3.39
N GLY A 289 -11.04 -22.18 -3.07
CA GLY A 289 -10.04 -22.55 -4.08
C GLY A 289 -9.38 -21.35 -4.76
N LEU A 290 -9.27 -20.21 -4.08
CA LEU A 290 -8.75 -18.96 -4.65
C LEU A 290 -7.28 -19.06 -5.08
N PRO A 291 -6.87 -18.28 -6.10
CA PRO A 291 -5.54 -18.36 -6.71
C PRO A 291 -4.45 -17.84 -5.77
N TRP A 292 -3.22 -18.21 -6.03
CA TRP A 292 -2.00 -17.72 -5.40
C TRP A 292 -1.03 -17.35 -6.50
N TYR A 293 -0.02 -16.56 -6.17
CA TYR A 293 0.94 -16.14 -7.17
C TYR A 293 2.39 -16.34 -6.79
N ASP A 294 3.18 -16.74 -7.78
CA ASP A 294 4.64 -16.66 -7.71
C ASP A 294 5.10 -15.47 -8.57
N TYR A 295 5.94 -14.61 -8.00
CA TYR A 295 6.43 -13.44 -8.69
C TYR A 295 7.95 -13.41 -8.66
N TYR A 296 8.54 -13.28 -9.84
CA TYR A 296 9.97 -13.13 -10.00
C TYR A 296 10.27 -12.24 -11.21
N ASP A 297 11.00 -11.16 -10.99
CA ASP A 297 11.43 -10.25 -12.05
C ASP A 297 12.91 -10.50 -12.34
N GLN A 298 13.19 -11.21 -13.44
CA GLN A 298 14.55 -11.58 -13.84
C GLN A 298 15.46 -10.37 -14.09
N ASP A 299 14.89 -9.20 -14.41
CA ASP A 299 15.61 -7.98 -14.74
C ASP A 299 15.68 -7.01 -13.54
N ALA A 300 15.13 -7.40 -12.38
CA ALA A 300 15.16 -6.60 -11.17
C ALA A 300 16.42 -6.83 -10.33
N HIS A 301 16.82 -5.76 -9.65
CA HIS A 301 17.83 -5.83 -8.60
C HIS A 301 17.16 -5.60 -7.25
N ASP A 302 17.00 -6.66 -6.46
CA ASP A 302 16.48 -6.58 -5.10
C ASP A 302 17.42 -5.78 -4.19
N LEU A 303 16.85 -5.08 -3.20
CA LEU A 303 17.62 -4.41 -2.16
C LEU A 303 18.20 -5.42 -1.18
N ALA A 304 19.42 -5.15 -0.70
CA ALA A 304 20.02 -5.94 0.36
C ALA A 304 19.15 -5.90 1.65
N PRO A 305 19.13 -6.99 2.44
CA PRO A 305 18.43 -7.00 3.72
C PRO A 305 18.92 -5.88 4.63
N THR A 306 17.98 -5.17 5.25
CA THR A 306 18.34 -4.14 6.23
C THR A 306 18.35 -4.73 7.63
N GLY A 307 19.43 -4.47 8.38
CA GLY A 307 19.60 -4.97 9.75
C GLY A 307 18.40 -4.70 10.66
N PRO A 308 17.90 -3.45 10.76
CA PRO A 308 16.83 -3.13 11.71
C PRO A 308 15.52 -3.86 11.46
N LEU A 309 15.22 -4.22 10.20
CA LEU A 309 14.00 -4.93 9.86
C LEU A 309 14.12 -6.44 9.98
N ARG A 310 15.32 -7.01 10.13
CA ARG A 310 15.50 -8.47 10.26
C ARG A 310 14.94 -9.00 11.57
N ASP A 311 15.15 -8.26 12.65
CA ASP A 311 14.94 -8.75 14.01
C ASP A 311 13.51 -8.53 14.53
N VAL A 312 12.67 -7.83 13.77
CA VAL A 312 11.24 -7.68 14.09
C VAL A 312 10.62 -9.08 14.15
N GLN A 313 9.93 -9.43 15.21
CA GLN A 313 9.22 -10.70 15.39
C GLN A 313 7.79 -10.62 14.85
N PRO A 314 7.24 -11.73 14.35
CA PRO A 314 5.85 -11.82 13.91
C PRO A 314 4.83 -11.47 14.99
N VAL A 315 3.70 -10.89 14.58
CA VAL A 315 2.68 -10.44 15.54
C VAL A 315 2.05 -11.57 16.35
N GLY A 316 2.09 -12.81 15.87
CA GLY A 316 1.55 -13.99 16.53
C GLY A 316 2.23 -14.30 17.86
N ASP A 317 3.46 -13.84 18.08
CA ASP A 317 4.11 -13.94 19.39
C ASP A 317 3.37 -13.15 20.49
N TRP A 318 2.59 -12.13 20.12
CA TRP A 318 1.78 -11.33 21.04
C TRP A 318 0.32 -11.75 21.09
N ILE A 319 -0.26 -11.96 19.91
CA ILE A 319 -1.70 -12.14 19.78
C ILE A 319 -2.10 -13.60 19.66
N GLY A 320 -1.14 -14.49 19.41
CA GLY A 320 -1.30 -15.90 19.05
C GLY A 320 -1.32 -16.11 17.54
N ASP A 321 -1.07 -17.35 17.12
CA ASP A 321 -1.25 -17.78 15.74
C ASP A 321 -2.71 -17.70 15.28
N ASP A 322 -2.93 -17.94 13.99
CA ASP A 322 -4.25 -18.24 13.47
C ASP A 322 -4.75 -19.56 14.09
N HIS A 323 -6.01 -19.60 14.50
CA HIS A 323 -6.61 -20.80 15.10
C HIS A 323 -6.89 -21.88 14.06
N GLU A 324 -6.93 -21.51 12.78
CA GLU A 324 -7.15 -22.44 11.68
C GLU A 324 -5.82 -23.00 11.13
N PRO A 325 -5.67 -24.34 11.04
CA PRO A 325 -4.48 -24.96 10.49
C PRO A 325 -4.17 -24.45 9.09
N TRP A 326 -2.91 -24.12 8.85
CA TRP A 326 -2.45 -23.78 7.51
C TRP A 326 -2.59 -24.99 6.57
N GLN A 327 -3.18 -24.74 5.40
CA GLN A 327 -3.22 -25.69 4.30
C GLN A 327 -2.46 -25.07 3.12
N PRO A 328 -1.33 -25.66 2.69
CA PRO A 328 -0.58 -25.11 1.57
C PRO A 328 -1.43 -25.16 0.29
N PRO A 329 -1.29 -24.17 -0.60
CA PRO A 329 -1.99 -24.19 -1.88
C PRO A 329 -1.58 -25.41 -2.71
N ALA A 330 -2.55 -25.97 -3.43
CA ALA A 330 -2.26 -26.99 -4.42
C ALA A 330 -1.48 -26.36 -5.61
N PRO A 331 -0.60 -27.11 -6.30
CA PRO A 331 0.22 -26.54 -7.38
C PRO A 331 -0.56 -25.82 -8.49
N HIS A 332 -1.78 -26.27 -8.80
CA HIS A 332 -2.63 -25.67 -9.83
C HIS A 332 -3.25 -24.32 -9.42
N GLN A 333 -3.20 -23.97 -8.13
CA GLN A 333 -3.67 -22.69 -7.61
C GLN A 333 -2.58 -21.62 -7.69
N VAL A 334 -1.31 -22.00 -7.88
CA VAL A 334 -0.18 -21.06 -7.92
C VAL A 334 0.08 -20.67 -9.38
N HIS A 335 -0.15 -19.40 -9.69
CA HIS A 335 0.01 -18.83 -11.02
C HIS A 335 1.23 -17.90 -11.05
N PRO A 336 2.09 -17.98 -12.08
CA PRO A 336 3.17 -17.01 -12.22
C PRO A 336 2.60 -15.63 -12.58
N LEU A 337 3.13 -14.58 -11.95
CA LEU A 337 2.89 -13.18 -12.31
C LEU A 337 4.05 -12.69 -13.18
N GLY A 338 3.74 -12.03 -14.30
CA GLY A 338 4.74 -11.38 -15.14
C GLY A 338 5.38 -12.26 -16.22
N ASP A 339 4.68 -13.29 -16.72
CA ASP A 339 5.16 -14.30 -17.71
C ASP A 339 5.77 -13.78 -19.03
N ALA A 340 5.81 -12.46 -19.27
CA ALA A 340 6.47 -11.88 -20.43
C ALA A 340 7.64 -10.98 -19.99
N PRO A 341 8.89 -11.32 -20.37
CA PRO A 341 10.06 -10.47 -20.09
C PRO A 341 9.78 -9.01 -20.45
N GLY A 342 10.00 -8.10 -19.50
CA GLY A 342 9.87 -6.66 -19.68
C GLY A 342 8.43 -6.09 -19.73
N LYS A 343 7.38 -6.86 -19.41
CA LYS A 343 6.02 -6.30 -19.22
C LYS A 343 5.69 -6.13 -17.73
N PRO A 344 5.38 -4.90 -17.26
CA PRO A 344 4.97 -4.69 -15.88
C PRO A 344 3.62 -5.37 -15.62
N VAL A 345 3.47 -5.95 -14.43
CA VAL A 345 2.21 -6.54 -13.96
C VAL A 345 1.12 -5.45 -13.96
N GLN A 346 -0.04 -5.74 -14.55
CA GLN A 346 -1.12 -4.76 -14.70
C GLN A 346 -2.13 -4.86 -13.56
N ASP A 347 -2.86 -3.75 -13.35
CA ASP A 347 -3.93 -3.71 -12.35
C ASP A 347 -5.01 -4.77 -12.65
N GLY A 348 -5.27 -5.63 -11.66
CA GLY A 348 -6.22 -6.73 -11.76
C GLY A 348 -5.62 -8.08 -12.16
N ASP A 349 -4.31 -8.14 -12.42
CA ASP A 349 -3.60 -9.42 -12.65
C ASP A 349 -3.32 -10.19 -11.33
N TRP A 350 -3.58 -9.56 -10.18
CA TRP A 350 -3.33 -10.07 -8.82
C TRP A 350 -4.61 -10.20 -7.98
#